data_AF-A0A0F9WHS4-F1
#
_entry.id   AF-A0A0F9WHS4-F1
#
_cell.length_a   1.000
_cell.length_b   1.000
_cell.length_c   1.000
_cell.angle_alpha   90.00
_cell.angle_beta   90.00
_cell.angle_gamma   90.00
#
_symmetry.space_group_name_H-M   'P 1'
#
loop_
_entity.id
_entity.type
_entity.pdbx_description
1 polymer ?
#
loop_
_entity_poly.entity_id
_entity_poly.type
_entity_poly.pdbx_seq_one_letter_code
_entity_poly.pdbx_strand_id
1 'polypeptide(L)'
;MKFLKNKHVKILFNMVYELIIYFIIFNVNIQEMYHCLCNFFYDTFYLFYKSKEIAKPDDKVFIIYDGDIKNLDIKQNKRKTKSSLKDREDYVKCWDYKNNKFLETDFTIIDLFKHYSERYKLLEKMKRSVRLECEGVYVVLSDIAQSTFLWNKDRFKMARCIFEHDKICSTLIKQYNGIQVRNEGDSFLIAFKDKEDSISFANRFFTEVSNIVYSKKEKIKVKIVVNYELIDTRTFKGLFYARMEDTYKISRHTKTNKICLTDRVISNDDNKLYCIHKCK
;
A
#
# COMPACT_ATOMS: atom_id res chain seq x y z
N MET A 1 -2.97 28.46 12.31
CA MET A 1 -4.39 28.03 12.44
C MET A 1 -5.41 28.79 11.58
N LYS A 2 -5.18 30.03 11.11
CA LYS A 2 -6.15 30.73 10.23
C LYS A 2 -6.37 30.04 8.85
N PHE A 3 -5.38 29.30 8.35
CA PHE A 3 -5.43 28.62 7.04
C PHE A 3 -6.48 27.48 6.97
N LEU A 4 -6.74 26.80 8.09
CA LEU A 4 -7.73 25.72 8.17
C LEU A 4 -9.19 26.20 8.26
N LYS A 5 -9.41 27.52 8.42
CA LYS A 5 -10.75 28.10 8.39
C LYS A 5 -11.31 28.24 6.98
N ASN A 6 -10.45 28.14 5.95
CA ASN A 6 -10.90 28.19 4.57
C ASN A 6 -11.59 26.86 4.19
N LYS A 7 -12.89 26.92 3.86
CA LYS A 7 -13.73 25.76 3.53
C LYS A 7 -13.13 24.88 2.43
N HIS A 8 -12.42 25.49 1.49
CA HIS A 8 -11.80 24.81 0.36
C HIS A 8 -10.56 24.01 0.72
N VAL A 9 -9.72 24.58 1.60
CA VAL A 9 -8.57 23.86 2.16
C VAL A 9 -9.07 22.64 2.94
N LYS A 10 -10.21 22.76 3.63
CA LYS A 10 -10.86 21.64 4.32
C LYS A 10 -11.36 20.56 3.35
N ILE A 11 -11.96 20.94 2.22
CA ILE A 11 -12.39 19.98 1.18
C ILE A 11 -11.20 19.26 0.56
N LEU A 12 -10.16 20.00 0.16
CA LEU A 12 -8.93 19.40 -0.39
C LEU A 12 -8.29 18.46 0.63
N PHE A 13 -8.21 18.88 1.89
CA PHE A 13 -7.69 18.04 2.96
C PHE A 13 -8.54 16.78 3.16
N ASN A 14 -9.87 16.89 3.10
CA ASN A 14 -10.76 15.74 3.14
C ASN A 14 -10.56 14.81 1.94
N MET A 15 -10.39 15.34 0.72
CA MET A 15 -10.12 14.52 -0.47
C MET A 15 -8.80 13.77 -0.35
N VAL A 16 -7.74 14.45 0.09
CA VAL A 16 -6.43 13.83 0.35
C VAL A 16 -6.54 12.80 1.47
N TYR A 17 -7.28 13.11 2.53
CA TYR A 17 -7.53 12.20 3.64
C TYR A 17 -8.26 10.95 3.16
N GLU A 18 -9.34 11.07 2.38
CA GLU A 18 -10.05 9.93 1.79
C GLU A 18 -9.16 9.14 0.83
N LEU A 19 -8.28 9.80 0.05
CA LEU A 19 -7.30 9.13 -0.82
C LEU A 19 -6.26 8.36 0.01
N ILE A 20 -5.79 8.92 1.12
CA ILE A 20 -4.83 8.29 2.04
C ILE A 20 -5.51 7.12 2.77
N ILE A 21 -6.71 7.31 3.29
CA ILE A 21 -7.52 6.26 3.91
C ILE A 21 -7.76 5.14 2.90
N TYR A 22 -8.05 5.47 1.65
CA TYR A 22 -8.12 4.53 0.56
C TYR A 22 -6.80 3.75 0.40
N PHE A 23 -5.65 4.42 0.28
CA PHE A 23 -4.37 3.73 0.12
C PHE A 23 -4.01 2.84 1.31
N ILE A 24 -4.30 3.30 2.53
CA ILE A 24 -4.13 2.53 3.77
C ILE A 24 -5.04 1.30 3.76
N ILE A 25 -6.32 1.49 3.43
CA ILE A 25 -7.30 0.40 3.35
C ILE A 25 -6.87 -0.68 2.35
N PHE A 26 -6.24 -0.26 1.24
CA PHE A 26 -5.92 -1.15 0.13
C PHE A 26 -4.43 -1.53 0.05
N ASN A 27 -3.63 -1.24 1.09
CA ASN A 27 -2.18 -1.53 1.13
C ASN A 27 -1.45 -1.15 -0.17
N VAL A 28 -1.83 -0.02 -0.77
CA VAL A 28 -1.15 0.47 -1.98
C VAL A 28 0.28 0.81 -1.58
N ASN A 29 1.25 0.31 -2.35
CA ASN A 29 2.65 0.51 -1.98
C ASN A 29 2.99 2.01 -1.95
N ILE A 30 3.96 2.39 -1.11
CA ILE A 30 4.32 3.80 -0.88
C ILE A 30 4.72 4.51 -2.18
N GLN A 31 5.35 3.83 -3.14
CA GLN A 31 5.75 4.44 -4.42
C GLN A 31 4.55 4.74 -5.33
N GLU A 32 3.57 3.84 -5.41
CA GLU A 32 2.31 4.03 -6.13
C GLU A 32 1.44 5.09 -5.45
N MET A 33 1.39 5.08 -4.12
CA MET A 33 0.74 6.12 -3.33
C MET A 33 1.39 7.48 -3.57
N TYR A 34 2.73 7.55 -3.52
CA TYR A 34 3.48 8.76 -3.82
C TYR A 34 3.20 9.26 -5.24
N HIS A 35 3.27 8.39 -6.24
CA HIS A 35 2.99 8.77 -7.63
C HIS A 35 1.54 9.22 -7.82
N CYS A 36 0.57 8.57 -7.17
CA CYS A 36 -0.84 8.95 -7.26
C CYS A 36 -1.12 10.26 -6.52
N LEU A 37 -0.56 10.46 -5.33
CA LEU A 37 -0.67 11.72 -4.58
C LEU A 37 0.06 12.84 -5.32
N CYS A 38 1.25 12.61 -5.86
CA CYS A 38 1.99 13.59 -6.64
C CYS A 38 1.23 13.99 -7.90
N ASN A 39 0.59 13.06 -8.62
CA ASN A 39 -0.24 13.42 -9.77
C ASN A 39 -1.54 14.09 -9.35
N PHE A 40 -2.20 13.61 -8.29
CA PHE A 40 -3.38 14.26 -7.73
C PHE A 40 -3.07 15.69 -7.29
N PHE A 41 -1.96 15.92 -6.60
CA PHE A 41 -1.50 17.24 -6.21
C PHE A 41 -0.93 18.01 -7.37
N TYR A 42 -0.27 17.40 -8.35
CA TYR A 42 0.23 18.11 -9.53
C TYR A 42 -0.94 18.63 -10.33
N ASP A 43 -1.92 17.76 -10.64
CA ASP A 43 -3.17 18.16 -11.26
C ASP A 43 -3.82 19.22 -10.35
N THR A 44 -4.19 18.92 -9.11
CA THR A 44 -4.92 19.86 -8.25
C THR A 44 -4.17 21.17 -7.94
N PHE A 45 -2.83 21.18 -7.74
CA PHE A 45 -2.05 22.40 -7.50
C PHE A 45 -1.69 23.16 -8.77
N TYR A 46 -1.39 22.49 -9.88
CA TYR A 46 -1.25 23.17 -11.18
C TYR A 46 -2.55 23.90 -11.52
N LEU A 47 -3.68 23.30 -11.14
CA LEU A 47 -5.01 23.89 -11.19
C LEU A 47 -5.23 25.07 -10.21
N PHE A 48 -4.47 25.18 -9.12
CA PHE A 48 -4.56 26.31 -8.17
C PHE A 48 -3.55 27.44 -8.44
N TYR A 49 -2.31 27.11 -8.78
CA TYR A 49 -1.19 28.06 -8.73
C TYR A 49 -1.13 29.02 -9.93
N LYS A 50 -1.67 28.63 -11.09
CA LYS A 50 -1.77 29.51 -12.27
C LYS A 50 -2.85 30.61 -12.13
N SER A 51 -3.59 30.64 -11.01
CA SER A 51 -4.61 31.67 -10.71
C SER A 51 -4.09 32.88 -9.92
N LYS A 52 -2.84 32.84 -9.45
CA LYS A 52 -2.31 33.86 -8.53
C LYS A 52 -1.99 35.22 -9.17
N GLU A 53 -1.98 35.34 -10.49
CA GLU A 53 -1.82 36.67 -11.11
C GLU A 53 -3.13 37.45 -11.26
N ILE A 54 -4.31 36.85 -11.05
CA ILE A 54 -5.59 37.53 -11.39
C ILE A 54 -6.73 37.32 -10.35
N ALA A 55 -6.65 36.38 -9.40
CA ALA A 55 -7.77 36.13 -8.49
C ALA A 55 -7.75 37.00 -7.21
N LYS A 56 -8.77 37.86 -7.05
CA LYS A 56 -9.13 38.42 -5.72
C LYS A 56 -9.61 37.28 -4.80
N PRO A 57 -9.33 37.35 -3.48
CA PRO A 57 -9.59 36.26 -2.55
C PRO A 57 -11.09 36.20 -2.20
N ASP A 58 -11.87 35.54 -3.04
CA ASP A 58 -13.20 35.04 -2.68
C ASP A 58 -13.19 33.50 -2.63
N ASP A 59 -13.87 32.95 -1.63
CA ASP A 59 -13.91 31.55 -1.21
C ASP A 59 -14.38 30.56 -2.30
N LYS A 60 -13.55 30.21 -3.31
CA LYS A 60 -13.87 29.14 -4.28
C LYS A 60 -12.61 28.34 -4.72
N VAL A 61 -12.72 27.00 -4.79
CA VAL A 61 -11.77 26.10 -5.49
C VAL A 61 -12.06 26.12 -6.98
N PHE A 62 -11.00 26.12 -7.79
CA PHE A 62 -11.09 26.06 -9.24
C PHE A 62 -10.20 24.95 -9.82
N ILE A 63 -10.68 24.28 -10.86
CA ILE A 63 -9.92 23.36 -11.70
C ILE A 63 -9.54 24.08 -13.01
N ILE A 64 -8.27 24.43 -13.24
CA ILE A 64 -7.74 25.02 -14.49
C ILE A 64 -7.35 24.00 -15.57
N TYR A 65 -8.25 23.67 -16.48
CA TYR A 65 -7.93 22.74 -17.56
C TYR A 65 -7.16 23.43 -18.71
N ASP A 66 -6.01 22.87 -19.14
CA ASP A 66 -5.18 23.40 -20.25
C ASP A 66 -5.44 22.72 -21.61
N GLY A 67 -6.26 21.67 -21.64
CA GLY A 67 -6.69 21.03 -22.89
C GLY A 67 -7.86 21.75 -23.57
N ASP A 68 -8.21 21.30 -24.78
CA ASP A 68 -9.51 21.62 -25.37
C ASP A 68 -10.59 20.79 -24.63
N ILE A 69 -11.53 21.45 -23.96
CA ILE A 69 -12.58 20.81 -23.13
C ILE A 69 -13.39 19.77 -23.91
N LYS A 70 -13.44 19.89 -25.23
CA LYS A 70 -14.05 18.89 -26.11
C LYS A 70 -13.39 17.51 -26.02
N ASN A 71 -12.13 17.44 -25.55
CA ASN A 71 -11.35 16.22 -25.37
C ASN A 71 -11.37 15.67 -23.94
N LEU A 72 -12.02 16.36 -22.99
CA LEU A 72 -12.39 15.78 -21.70
C LEU A 72 -13.54 14.79 -21.94
N ASP A 73 -13.21 13.61 -22.46
CA ASP A 73 -14.18 12.51 -22.67
C ASP A 73 -14.51 11.83 -21.32
N ILE A 74 -15.01 12.63 -20.36
CA ILE A 74 -15.67 12.09 -19.17
C ILE A 74 -17.06 11.69 -19.65
N LYS A 75 -17.22 10.41 -19.97
CA LYS A 75 -18.50 9.83 -20.41
C LYS A 75 -19.63 10.33 -19.52
N GLN A 76 -20.45 11.21 -20.08
CA GLN A 76 -21.60 11.78 -19.41
C GLN A 76 -22.59 10.65 -19.09
N ASN A 77 -22.71 10.29 -17.82
CA ASN A 77 -23.95 9.69 -17.36
C ASN A 77 -25.01 10.80 -17.43
N LYS A 78 -25.71 10.92 -18.56
CA LYS A 78 -26.84 11.84 -18.74
C LYS A 78 -27.97 11.46 -17.78
N ARG A 79 -27.82 11.75 -16.49
CA ARG A 79 -28.92 11.78 -15.54
C ARG A 79 -29.74 13.02 -15.91
N LYS A 80 -30.90 12.80 -16.53
CA LYS A 80 -31.94 13.83 -16.65
C LYS A 80 -32.37 14.22 -15.23
N THR A 81 -31.86 15.33 -14.72
CA THR A 81 -32.35 15.90 -13.45
C THR A 81 -32.80 17.33 -13.66
N LYS A 82 -34.12 17.51 -13.51
CA LYS A 82 -34.82 18.79 -13.41
C LYS A 82 -34.31 19.58 -12.19
N SER A 83 -34.18 20.89 -12.38
CA SER A 83 -34.17 22.00 -11.40
C SER A 83 -33.35 21.88 -10.10
N SER A 84 -32.49 22.90 -9.91
CA SER A 84 -31.73 23.31 -8.71
C SER A 84 -30.46 22.52 -8.32
N LEU A 85 -29.67 22.09 -9.30
CA LEU A 85 -28.29 21.64 -9.05
C LEU A 85 -27.34 22.75 -8.56
N LYS A 86 -27.73 24.02 -8.69
CA LYS A 86 -26.89 25.19 -8.40
C LYS A 86 -26.47 25.36 -6.93
N ASP A 87 -27.14 24.68 -6.00
CA ASP A 87 -26.93 24.83 -4.55
C ASP A 87 -26.26 23.62 -3.89
N ARG A 88 -25.84 22.62 -4.66
CA ARG A 88 -25.16 21.45 -4.09
C ARG A 88 -23.67 21.72 -3.93
N GLU A 89 -23.16 21.51 -2.72
CA GLU A 89 -21.79 21.88 -2.30
C GLU A 89 -20.69 20.99 -2.92
N ASP A 90 -21.05 19.95 -3.67
CA ASP A 90 -20.16 18.90 -4.19
C ASP A 90 -19.81 19.06 -5.68
N TYR A 91 -20.31 20.11 -6.36
CA TYR A 91 -20.00 20.41 -7.75
C TYR A 91 -18.63 21.05 -7.93
N VAL A 92 -17.93 20.61 -8.97
CA VAL A 92 -16.61 21.12 -9.33
C VAL A 92 -16.78 22.26 -10.32
N LYS A 93 -16.18 23.42 -10.03
CA LYS A 93 -16.12 24.55 -10.97
C LYS A 93 -14.78 24.54 -11.68
N CYS A 94 -14.81 24.57 -13.01
CA CYS A 94 -13.60 24.70 -13.81
C CYS A 94 -13.37 26.18 -14.18
N TRP A 95 -12.12 26.60 -14.23
CA TRP A 95 -11.74 27.91 -14.74
C TRP A 95 -10.98 27.73 -16.05
N ASP A 96 -11.52 28.30 -17.12
CA ASP A 96 -10.89 28.34 -18.43
C ASP A 96 -9.95 29.55 -18.46
N TYR A 97 -8.66 29.31 -18.25
CA TYR A 97 -7.67 30.38 -18.17
C TYR A 97 -7.47 31.09 -19.52
N LYS A 98 -7.63 30.37 -20.65
CA LYS A 98 -7.41 30.94 -21.99
C LYS A 98 -8.46 32.00 -22.31
N ASN A 99 -9.70 31.74 -21.89
CA ASN A 99 -10.81 32.66 -22.10
C ASN A 99 -11.17 33.47 -20.85
N ASN A 100 -10.39 33.33 -19.78
CA ASN A 100 -10.61 33.95 -18.48
C ASN A 100 -12.07 33.87 -17.97
N LYS A 101 -12.70 32.71 -18.11
CA LYS A 101 -14.11 32.51 -17.74
C LYS A 101 -14.31 31.26 -16.91
N PHE A 102 -15.27 31.31 -15.98
CA PHE A 102 -15.69 30.11 -15.26
C PHE A 102 -16.58 29.26 -16.15
N LEU A 103 -16.32 27.97 -16.11
CA LEU A 103 -17.14 26.96 -16.74
C LEU A 103 -17.88 26.23 -15.64
N GLU A 104 -19.21 26.30 -15.71
CA GLU A 104 -20.03 25.37 -14.95
C GLU A 104 -19.73 23.97 -15.48
N THR A 105 -19.37 23.06 -14.57
CA THR A 105 -19.28 21.64 -14.92
C THR A 105 -20.42 20.91 -14.27
N ASP A 106 -20.89 19.87 -14.96
CA ASP A 106 -21.91 18.98 -14.45
C ASP A 106 -21.31 17.87 -13.55
N PHE A 107 -20.00 17.92 -13.29
CA PHE A 107 -19.28 16.88 -12.56
C PHE A 107 -19.17 17.22 -11.07
N THR A 108 -19.45 16.23 -10.26
CA THR A 108 -19.26 16.27 -8.81
C THR A 108 -17.86 15.80 -8.42
N ILE A 109 -17.46 16.04 -7.17
CA ILE A 109 -16.25 15.43 -6.60
C ILE A 109 -16.26 13.91 -6.77
N ILE A 110 -17.43 13.26 -6.66
CA ILE A 110 -17.60 11.82 -6.84
C ILE A 110 -17.26 11.40 -8.28
N ASP A 111 -17.65 12.20 -9.28
CA ASP A 111 -17.32 11.93 -10.68
C ASP A 111 -15.81 12.05 -10.94
N LEU A 112 -15.15 12.98 -10.26
CA LEU A 112 -13.68 13.10 -10.28
C LEU A 112 -13.03 11.84 -9.67
N PHE A 113 -13.47 11.41 -8.49
CA PHE A 113 -13.01 10.17 -7.86
C PHE A 113 -13.22 8.96 -8.76
N LYS A 114 -14.37 8.87 -9.43
CA LYS A 114 -14.69 7.79 -10.36
C LYS A 114 -13.75 7.81 -11.57
N HIS A 115 -13.49 8.98 -12.14
CA HIS A 115 -12.54 9.16 -13.24
C HIS A 115 -11.13 8.67 -12.87
N TYR A 116 -10.60 9.12 -11.73
CA TYR A 116 -9.29 8.65 -11.24
C TYR A 116 -9.33 7.15 -10.91
N SER A 117 -10.41 6.65 -10.31
CA SER A 117 -10.57 5.23 -10.01
C SER A 117 -10.56 4.35 -11.26
N GLU A 118 -11.19 4.79 -12.35
CA GLU A 118 -11.19 4.10 -13.63
C GLU A 118 -9.84 4.21 -14.33
N ARG A 119 -9.27 5.43 -14.40
CA ARG A 119 -7.96 5.70 -15.03
C ARG A 119 -6.84 4.86 -14.43
N TYR A 120 -6.83 4.69 -13.11
CA TYR A 120 -5.84 3.91 -12.39
C TYR A 120 -6.29 2.46 -12.10
N LYS A 121 -7.41 2.01 -12.68
CA LYS A 121 -7.97 0.66 -12.51
C LYS A 121 -8.16 0.25 -11.05
N LEU A 122 -8.42 1.21 -10.18
CA LEU A 122 -8.61 1.03 -8.74
C LEU A 122 -9.74 0.03 -8.44
N LEU A 123 -10.85 0.11 -9.18
CA LEU A 123 -12.01 -0.77 -9.03
C LEU A 123 -11.82 -2.17 -9.66
N GLU A 124 -10.97 -2.32 -10.69
CA GLU A 124 -10.62 -3.65 -11.21
C GLU A 124 -9.73 -4.42 -10.23
N LYS A 125 -8.80 -3.71 -9.55
CA LYS A 125 -8.05 -4.25 -8.41
C LYS A 125 -9.01 -4.68 -7.28
N MET A 126 -10.12 -3.96 -7.05
CA MET A 126 -11.17 -4.38 -6.11
C MET A 126 -11.96 -5.61 -6.57
N LYS A 127 -12.34 -5.74 -7.84
CA LYS A 127 -13.13 -6.90 -8.32
C LYS A 127 -12.35 -8.23 -8.25
N ARG A 128 -11.02 -8.17 -8.16
CA ARG A 128 -10.18 -9.34 -7.85
C ARG A 128 -10.22 -9.75 -6.36
N SER A 129 -10.93 -9.03 -5.48
CA SER A 129 -11.30 -9.54 -4.16
C SER A 129 -12.43 -10.57 -4.30
N VAL A 130 -12.03 -11.75 -4.72
CA VAL A 130 -12.88 -12.94 -4.89
C VAL A 130 -13.54 -13.30 -3.55
N ARG A 131 -14.87 -13.47 -3.57
CA ARG A 131 -15.60 -14.30 -2.59
C ARG A 131 -15.09 -15.73 -2.76
N LEU A 132 -14.60 -16.41 -1.71
CA LEU A 132 -14.60 -17.89 -1.57
C LEU A 132 -13.90 -18.34 -0.26
N GLU A 133 -14.07 -19.62 0.02
CA GLU A 133 -13.90 -20.42 1.24
C GLU A 133 -12.52 -20.31 1.92
N CYS A 134 -12.43 -20.79 3.18
CA CYS A 134 -11.17 -20.90 3.90
C CYS A 134 -10.17 -21.76 3.10
N GLU A 135 -9.19 -21.12 2.48
CA GLU A 135 -8.08 -21.81 1.81
C GLU A 135 -6.92 -21.93 2.79
N GLY A 136 -6.33 -23.13 2.84
CA GLY A 136 -5.07 -23.32 3.53
C GLY A 136 -3.93 -22.77 2.69
N VAL A 137 -3.05 -22.00 3.32
CA VAL A 137 -1.91 -21.37 2.67
C VAL A 137 -0.65 -21.56 3.50
N TYR A 138 0.49 -21.43 2.84
CA TYR A 138 1.79 -21.40 3.49
C TYR A 138 2.16 -19.96 3.80
N VAL A 139 2.46 -19.69 5.06
CA VAL A 139 2.80 -18.36 5.54
C VAL A 139 4.29 -18.31 5.88
N VAL A 140 4.97 -17.28 5.39
CA VAL A 140 6.35 -16.96 5.75
C VAL A 140 6.34 -15.67 6.57
N LEU A 141 6.87 -15.74 7.79
CA LEU A 141 7.14 -14.58 8.63
C LEU A 141 8.65 -14.37 8.72
N SER A 142 9.13 -13.19 8.35
CA SER A 142 10.52 -12.78 8.55
C SER A 142 10.64 -11.68 9.59
N ASP A 143 11.80 -11.58 10.23
CA ASP A 143 12.13 -10.52 11.18
C ASP A 143 13.66 -10.33 11.26
N ILE A 144 14.15 -9.09 11.36
CA ILE A 144 15.59 -8.85 11.57
C ILE A 144 15.88 -9.03 13.06
N ALA A 145 16.75 -9.99 13.38
CA ALA A 145 17.07 -10.31 14.75
C ALA A 145 17.77 -9.13 15.44
N GLN A 146 17.25 -8.75 16.62
CA GLN A 146 17.77 -7.64 17.44
C GLN A 146 17.69 -6.29 16.74
N SER A 147 16.72 -6.07 15.85
CA SER A 147 16.56 -4.82 15.11
C SER A 147 16.50 -3.58 16.01
N THR A 148 15.80 -3.63 17.15
CA THR A 148 15.79 -2.52 18.13
C THR A 148 17.20 -2.14 18.61
N PHE A 149 18.06 -3.13 18.87
CA PHE A 149 19.45 -2.88 19.26
C PHE A 149 20.25 -2.26 18.10
N LEU A 150 20.08 -2.76 16.88
CA LEU A 150 20.75 -2.22 15.69
C LEU A 150 20.31 -0.77 15.41
N TRP A 151 19.02 -0.47 15.53
CA TRP A 151 18.48 0.89 15.44
C TRP A 151 19.11 1.84 16.44
N ASN A 152 19.25 1.41 17.70
CA ASN A 152 19.87 2.21 18.76
C ASN A 152 21.38 2.39 18.57
N LYS A 153 22.05 1.42 17.92
CA LYS A 153 23.49 1.45 17.67
C LYS A 153 23.85 2.41 16.53
N ASP A 154 23.16 2.33 15.40
CA ASP A 154 23.34 3.25 14.26
C ASP A 154 22.11 3.24 13.33
N ARG A 155 21.22 4.21 13.52
CA ARG A 155 19.97 4.34 12.76
C ARG A 155 20.16 4.48 11.26
N PHE A 156 21.27 5.05 10.78
CA PHE A 156 21.49 5.27 9.35
C PHE A 156 21.94 3.98 8.66
N LYS A 157 22.81 3.21 9.31
CA LYS A 157 23.18 1.87 8.84
C LYS A 157 21.97 0.94 8.84
N MET A 158 21.18 0.96 9.91
CA MET A 158 19.97 0.14 9.98
C MET A 158 18.96 0.50 8.90
N ALA A 159 18.71 1.79 8.65
CA ALA A 159 17.83 2.24 7.58
C ALA A 159 18.29 1.73 6.19
N ARG A 160 19.60 1.75 5.92
CA ARG A 160 20.16 1.17 4.70
C ARG A 160 19.95 -0.35 4.62
N CYS A 161 20.16 -1.07 5.72
CA CYS A 161 19.93 -2.51 5.75
C CYS A 161 18.47 -2.88 5.48
N ILE A 162 17.52 -2.12 6.05
CA ILE A 162 16.09 -2.30 5.80
C ILE A 162 15.76 -2.04 4.33
N PHE A 163 16.32 -0.99 3.73
CA PHE A 163 16.09 -0.72 2.31
C PHE A 163 16.50 -1.90 1.41
N GLU A 164 17.68 -2.49 1.64
CA GLU A 164 18.14 -3.66 0.87
C GLU A 164 17.28 -4.91 1.18
N HIS A 165 16.94 -5.12 2.44
CA HIS A 165 16.08 -6.21 2.89
C HIS A 165 14.70 -6.16 2.20
N ASP A 166 14.05 -5.00 2.18
CA ASP A 166 12.74 -4.79 1.58
C ASP A 166 12.77 -4.97 0.06
N LYS A 167 13.87 -4.54 -0.57
CA LYS A 167 14.11 -4.72 -2.01
C LYS A 167 14.26 -6.19 -2.38
N ILE A 168 15.04 -6.95 -1.61
CA ILE A 168 15.18 -8.40 -1.78
C ILE A 168 13.82 -9.06 -1.58
N CYS A 169 13.12 -8.75 -0.48
CA CYS A 169 11.80 -9.30 -0.17
C CYS A 169 10.83 -9.10 -1.34
N SER A 170 10.68 -7.85 -1.79
CA SER A 170 9.75 -7.48 -2.87
C SER A 170 10.07 -8.19 -4.20
N THR A 171 11.35 -8.44 -4.48
CA THR A 171 11.79 -9.15 -5.68
C THR A 171 11.45 -10.63 -5.58
N LEU A 172 11.79 -11.26 -4.46
CA LEU A 172 11.57 -12.69 -4.26
C LEU A 172 10.08 -13.03 -4.12
N ILE A 173 9.27 -12.16 -3.52
CA ILE A 173 7.80 -12.34 -3.46
C ILE A 173 7.24 -12.52 -4.87
N LYS A 174 7.65 -11.67 -5.83
CA LYS A 174 7.20 -11.80 -7.23
C LYS A 174 7.75 -13.05 -7.90
N GLN A 175 9.00 -13.41 -7.62
CA GLN A 175 9.66 -14.57 -8.22
C GLN A 175 9.01 -15.90 -7.82
N TYR A 176 8.57 -16.02 -6.56
CA TYR A 176 7.99 -17.25 -6.01
C TYR A 176 6.47 -17.14 -5.80
N ASN A 177 5.79 -16.33 -6.63
CA ASN A 177 4.32 -16.22 -6.64
C ASN A 177 3.68 -15.91 -5.26
N GLY A 178 4.42 -15.22 -4.39
CA GLY A 178 3.96 -14.85 -3.06
C GLY A 178 3.05 -13.62 -3.07
N ILE A 179 2.26 -13.49 -2.02
CA ILE A 179 1.44 -12.32 -1.74
C ILE A 179 1.92 -11.70 -0.44
N GLN A 180 2.38 -10.46 -0.49
CA GLN A 180 2.67 -9.70 0.72
C GLN A 180 1.36 -9.44 1.48
N VAL A 181 1.22 -10.04 2.66
CA VAL A 181 0.06 -9.85 3.53
C VAL A 181 0.24 -8.58 4.34
N ARG A 182 1.41 -8.45 4.98
CA ARG A 182 1.73 -7.33 5.85
C ARG A 182 3.23 -7.06 5.87
N ASN A 183 3.59 -5.80 6.10
CA ASN A 183 4.93 -5.39 6.47
C ASN A 183 4.83 -4.49 7.71
N GLU A 184 5.56 -4.83 8.76
CA GLU A 184 5.66 -4.06 10.00
C GLU A 184 7.14 -3.80 10.33
N GLY A 185 7.65 -2.64 9.90
CA GLY A 185 9.03 -2.26 10.16
C GLY A 185 10.01 -3.16 9.40
N ASP A 186 10.73 -4.02 10.12
CA ASP A 186 11.68 -4.99 9.59
C ASP A 186 11.10 -6.41 9.45
N SER A 187 9.80 -6.57 9.70
CA SER A 187 9.11 -7.85 9.62
C SER A 187 8.16 -7.93 8.42
N PHE A 188 8.28 -9.01 7.64
CA PHE A 188 7.34 -9.32 6.55
C PHE A 188 6.50 -10.54 6.88
N LEU A 189 5.23 -10.45 6.50
CA LEU A 189 4.30 -11.56 6.51
C LEU A 189 3.80 -11.79 5.09
N ILE A 190 4.04 -13.00 4.58
CA ILE A 190 3.87 -13.33 3.17
C ILE A 190 3.10 -14.64 3.09
N ALA A 191 2.14 -14.73 2.17
CA ALA A 191 1.36 -15.94 1.92
C ALA A 191 1.71 -16.53 0.55
N PHE A 192 1.72 -17.86 0.49
CA PHE A 192 1.98 -18.67 -0.70
C PHE A 192 0.91 -19.75 -0.81
N LYS A 193 0.48 -20.05 -2.03
CA LYS A 193 -0.41 -21.19 -2.29
C LYS A 193 0.35 -22.51 -2.22
N ASP A 194 1.58 -22.52 -2.72
CA ASP A 194 2.39 -23.71 -2.87
C ASP A 194 3.47 -23.83 -1.79
N LYS A 195 3.63 -25.04 -1.24
CA LYS A 195 4.63 -25.34 -0.21
C LYS A 195 6.04 -25.05 -0.73
N GLU A 196 6.33 -25.51 -1.94
CA GLU A 196 7.66 -25.43 -2.55
C GLU A 196 8.08 -23.98 -2.78
N ASP A 197 7.15 -23.13 -3.22
CA ASP A 197 7.38 -21.69 -3.38
C ASP A 197 7.70 -21.03 -2.03
N SER A 198 6.97 -21.37 -0.96
CA SER A 198 7.22 -20.82 0.37
C SER A 198 8.61 -21.19 0.93
N ILE A 199 9.02 -22.45 0.75
CA ILE A 199 10.33 -22.95 1.21
C ILE A 199 11.45 -22.38 0.35
N SER A 200 11.28 -22.34 -0.98
CA SER A 200 12.25 -21.77 -1.91
C SER A 200 12.45 -20.28 -1.68
N PHE A 201 11.36 -19.54 -1.45
CA PHE A 201 11.41 -18.15 -1.00
C PHE A 201 12.21 -18.03 0.30
N ALA A 202 11.86 -18.80 1.34
CA ALA A 202 12.52 -18.70 2.64
C ALA A 202 14.04 -18.97 2.56
N ASN A 203 14.44 -19.98 1.80
CA ASN A 203 15.85 -20.33 1.57
C ASN A 203 16.60 -19.23 0.82
N ARG A 204 15.98 -18.69 -0.24
CA ARG A 204 16.61 -17.65 -1.06
C ARG A 204 16.71 -16.34 -0.28
N PHE A 205 15.63 -15.96 0.40
CA PHE A 205 15.56 -14.78 1.24
C PHE A 205 16.59 -14.84 2.37
N PHE A 206 16.70 -15.98 3.07
CA PHE A 206 17.73 -16.19 4.08
C PHE A 206 19.13 -15.95 3.52
N THR A 207 19.45 -16.57 2.38
CA THR A 207 20.76 -16.49 1.74
C THR A 207 21.11 -15.05 1.36
N GLU A 208 20.20 -14.33 0.73
CA GLU A 208 20.47 -12.97 0.26
C GLU A 208 20.52 -11.96 1.41
N VAL A 209 19.57 -12.02 2.34
CA VAL A 209 19.49 -11.06 3.45
C VAL A 209 20.62 -11.27 4.46
N SER A 210 21.04 -12.51 4.70
CA SER A 210 22.21 -12.79 5.57
C SER A 210 23.53 -12.25 5.00
N ASN A 211 23.55 -11.81 3.74
CA ASN A 211 24.69 -11.15 3.13
C ASN A 211 24.68 -9.63 3.25
N ILE A 212 23.59 -9.02 3.74
CA ILE A 212 23.54 -7.58 3.97
C ILE A 212 24.51 -7.21 5.09
N VAL A 213 25.47 -6.36 4.75
CA VAL A 213 26.50 -5.86 5.66
C VAL A 213 25.96 -4.68 6.45
N TYR A 214 25.87 -4.83 7.77
CA TYR A 214 25.52 -3.75 8.69
C TYR A 214 26.74 -2.87 8.99
N SER A 215 27.91 -3.48 9.24
CA SER A 215 29.18 -2.79 9.45
C SER A 215 30.36 -3.62 8.94
N LYS A 216 31.58 -3.06 8.94
CA LYS A 216 32.80 -3.76 8.45
C LYS A 216 32.99 -5.18 9.02
N LYS A 217 32.47 -5.47 10.22
CA LYS A 217 32.62 -6.76 10.91
C LYS A 217 31.28 -7.47 11.18
N GLU A 218 30.15 -6.90 10.77
CA GLU A 218 28.83 -7.35 11.20
C GLU A 218 27.85 -7.38 10.04
N LYS A 219 27.19 -8.52 9.83
CA LYS A 219 26.05 -8.68 8.92
C LYS A 219 24.76 -8.74 9.74
N ILE A 220 23.65 -8.34 9.14
CA ILE A 220 22.35 -8.54 9.79
C ILE A 220 22.05 -10.04 9.88
N LYS A 221 21.26 -10.41 10.89
CA LYS A 221 20.80 -11.77 11.09
C LYS A 221 19.28 -11.75 11.00
N VAL A 222 18.71 -12.81 10.44
CA VAL A 222 17.25 -12.92 10.29
C VAL A 222 16.69 -14.11 11.04
N LYS A 223 15.43 -14.01 11.40
CA LYS A 223 14.58 -15.13 11.80
C LYS A 223 13.54 -15.30 10.72
N ILE A 224 13.33 -16.54 10.28
CA ILE A 224 12.30 -16.85 9.30
C ILE A 224 11.48 -18.00 9.86
N VAL A 225 10.17 -17.90 9.79
CA VAL A 225 9.22 -18.97 10.12
C VAL A 225 8.45 -19.30 8.87
N VAL A 226 8.29 -20.59 8.57
CA VAL A 226 7.38 -21.09 7.55
C VAL A 226 6.37 -22.01 8.24
N ASN A 227 5.09 -21.68 8.07
CA ASN A 227 3.97 -22.39 8.68
C ASN A 227 2.87 -22.63 7.65
N TYR A 228 1.97 -23.56 7.93
CA TYR A 228 0.74 -23.78 7.17
C TYR A 228 -0.48 -23.36 8.00
N GLU A 229 -1.26 -22.43 7.47
CA GLU A 229 -2.36 -21.80 8.16
C GLU A 229 -3.64 -21.85 7.32
N LEU A 230 -4.78 -22.05 7.96
CA LEU A 230 -6.09 -21.87 7.33
C LEU A 230 -6.49 -20.41 7.43
N ILE A 231 -6.47 -19.69 6.30
CA ILE A 231 -6.80 -18.27 6.27
C ILE A 231 -8.25 -18.08 5.84
N ASP A 232 -8.95 -17.23 6.57
CA ASP A 232 -10.27 -16.76 6.21
C ASP A 232 -10.17 -15.44 5.44
N THR A 233 -10.42 -15.52 4.14
CA THR A 233 -10.32 -14.41 3.19
C THR A 233 -11.53 -13.47 3.22
N ARG A 234 -12.57 -13.78 4.04
CA ARG A 234 -13.87 -13.06 4.08
C ARG A 234 -13.76 -11.58 4.45
N THR A 235 -12.70 -11.16 5.14
CA THR A 235 -12.41 -9.74 5.33
C THR A 235 -10.91 -9.46 5.19
N PHE A 236 -10.51 -9.03 3.99
CA PHE A 236 -9.17 -8.44 3.76
C PHE A 236 -8.83 -7.32 4.77
N LYS A 237 -9.85 -6.73 5.43
CA LYS A 237 -9.73 -5.64 6.41
C LYS A 237 -9.51 -6.03 7.88
N GLY A 238 -9.59 -7.31 8.29
CA GLY A 238 -9.56 -7.59 9.75
C GLY A 238 -9.32 -9.00 10.25
N LEU A 239 -9.15 -10.02 9.39
CA LEU A 239 -9.20 -11.43 9.81
C LEU A 239 -7.83 -12.10 10.09
N PHE A 240 -6.73 -11.37 10.02
CA PHE A 240 -5.38 -11.94 10.14
C PHE A 240 -4.88 -12.21 11.57
N TYR A 241 -5.63 -11.82 12.61
CA TYR A 241 -5.15 -11.90 14.00
C TYR A 241 -5.37 -13.24 14.69
N ALA A 242 -6.51 -13.91 14.45
CA ALA A 242 -6.90 -15.04 15.32
C ALA A 242 -6.15 -16.36 15.04
N ARG A 243 -5.56 -16.53 13.84
CA ARG A 243 -4.84 -17.77 13.49
C ARG A 243 -3.36 -17.60 13.20
N MET A 244 -2.87 -16.39 12.88
CA MET A 244 -1.43 -16.19 12.73
C MET A 244 -0.70 -15.98 14.05
N GLU A 245 -1.43 -15.99 15.18
CA GLU A 245 -0.84 -15.92 16.52
C GLU A 245 0.20 -17.03 16.73
N ASP A 246 -0.04 -18.22 16.19
CA ASP A 246 0.89 -19.34 16.27
C ASP A 246 2.17 -19.06 15.49
N THR A 247 2.06 -18.50 14.28
CA THR A 247 3.23 -18.09 13.49
C THR A 247 4.08 -17.04 14.23
N TYR A 248 3.45 -16.05 14.89
CA TYR A 248 4.17 -15.09 15.73
C TYR A 248 4.75 -15.71 17.02
N LYS A 249 4.04 -16.64 17.66
CA LYS A 249 4.55 -17.41 18.83
C LYS A 249 5.79 -18.20 18.44
N ILE A 250 5.76 -18.91 17.31
CA ILE A 250 6.90 -19.67 16.77
C ILE A 250 8.09 -18.73 16.50
N SER A 251 7.84 -17.54 15.93
CA SER A 251 8.90 -16.55 15.67
C SER A 251 9.65 -16.12 16.94
N ARG A 252 8.93 -15.95 18.06
CA ARG A 252 9.55 -15.61 19.36
C ARG A 252 10.52 -16.69 19.85
N HIS A 253 10.25 -17.95 19.55
CA HIS A 253 11.10 -19.09 19.92
C HIS A 253 12.11 -19.47 18.83
N THR A 254 12.01 -18.87 17.65
CA THR A 254 12.91 -19.14 16.52
C THR A 254 14.30 -18.59 16.84
N LYS A 255 15.30 -19.48 16.71
CA LYS A 255 16.70 -19.11 16.91
C LYS A 255 17.12 -18.08 15.87
N THR A 256 17.96 -17.15 16.29
CA THR A 256 18.55 -16.16 15.39
C THR A 256 19.34 -16.85 14.27
N ASN A 257 19.20 -16.34 13.05
CA ASN A 257 19.88 -16.83 11.85
C ASN A 257 19.51 -18.28 11.50
N LYS A 258 18.22 -18.61 11.61
CA LYS A 258 17.64 -19.91 11.26
C LYS A 258 16.31 -19.72 10.54
N ILE A 259 15.93 -20.75 9.78
CA ILE A 259 14.59 -20.92 9.23
C ILE A 259 13.88 -21.97 10.10
N CYS A 260 12.76 -21.59 10.70
CA CYS A 260 11.92 -22.50 11.47
C CYS A 260 10.79 -23.02 10.60
N LEU A 261 10.70 -24.33 10.43
CA LEU A 261 9.59 -24.99 9.73
C LEU A 261 8.68 -25.63 10.77
N THR A 262 7.37 -25.48 10.65
CA THR A 262 6.44 -26.28 11.45
C THR A 262 6.36 -27.70 10.94
N ASP A 263 5.92 -28.63 11.80
CA ASP A 263 5.57 -30.01 11.44
C ASP A 263 4.69 -30.14 10.18
N ARG A 264 3.73 -29.23 10.00
CA ARG A 264 2.86 -29.16 8.81
C ARG A 264 3.57 -28.79 7.50
N VAL A 265 4.79 -28.27 7.59
CA VAL A 265 5.58 -27.80 6.45
C VAL A 265 6.77 -28.74 6.16
N ILE A 266 7.11 -29.64 7.09
CA ILE A 266 8.31 -30.48 7.05
C ILE A 266 8.57 -31.02 5.63
N SER A 267 9.78 -30.73 5.15
CA SER A 267 10.47 -31.50 4.13
C SER A 267 11.29 -32.59 4.84
N ASN A 268 11.44 -33.76 4.24
CA ASN A 268 12.30 -34.85 4.75
C ASN A 268 13.81 -34.50 4.69
N ASP A 269 14.15 -33.22 4.75
CA ASP A 269 15.48 -32.70 4.50
C ASP A 269 16.19 -32.40 5.83
N ASP A 270 17.22 -33.18 6.14
CA ASP A 270 18.04 -33.12 7.36
C ASP A 270 19.00 -31.90 7.38
N ASN A 271 18.54 -30.78 6.81
CA ASN A 271 19.36 -29.61 6.60
C ASN A 271 19.55 -28.84 7.93
N LYS A 272 20.81 -28.66 8.34
CA LYS A 272 21.21 -27.90 9.54
C LYS A 272 20.72 -26.45 9.57
N LEU A 273 20.27 -25.91 8.44
CA LEU A 273 19.66 -24.59 8.35
C LEU A 273 18.28 -24.53 9.03
N TYR A 274 17.56 -25.64 9.07
CA TYR A 274 16.22 -25.72 9.61
C TYR A 274 16.22 -26.00 11.12
N CYS A 275 15.23 -25.43 11.81
CA CYS A 275 14.75 -25.98 13.07
C CYS A 275 13.29 -26.37 12.90
N ILE A 276 12.94 -27.57 13.36
CA ILE A 276 11.57 -28.08 13.27
C ILE A 276 10.82 -27.69 14.55
N HIS A 277 9.72 -26.97 14.40
CA HIS A 277 8.80 -26.67 15.48
C HIS A 277 7.65 -27.69 15.48
N LYS A 278 7.49 -28.43 16.57
CA LYS A 278 6.34 -29.29 16.77
C LYS A 278 5.21 -28.44 17.36
N CYS A 279 4.14 -28.24 16.60
CA CYS A 279 2.97 -27.53 17.12
C CYS A 279 2.32 -28.48 18.13
N LYS A 280 2.21 -28.07 19.39
CA LYS A 280 1.47 -28.83 20.41
C LYS A 280 -0.01 -28.52 20.34
#